data_AF-A0A7S4EQS1-F1
#
_entry.id   AF-A0A7S4EQS1-F1
#
_cell.length_a   1.000
_cell.length_b   1.000
_cell.length_c   1.000
_cell.angle_alpha   90.00
_cell.angle_beta   90.00
_cell.angle_gamma   90.00
#
_symmetry.space_group_name_H-M   'P 1'
#
loop_
_entity.id
_entity.type
_entity.pdbx_description
1 polymer ?
#
loop_
_entity_poly.entity_id
_entity_poly.type
_entity_poly.pdbx_seq_one_letter_code
_entity_poly.pdbx_strand_id
1 'polypeptide(L)'
;MTVTSNKIHSVEGGIASNVTRTENVELVDPEAVVPVHTNQVGYDAKAVNVVVIEPADAPEIGRQSKLCCGSCCDVRRATTIVNIIHIIFSAFGLLTSWLGFVAVNRFGLESVEFTDDNVKAEIATFGTLIQVVFAMNILSIFFGALGIYGAVKYNKCLVFCVGIWYCSLAIFRLVTWDFLGWIIPALFAYPHFAYFHELKMGRITSENYINEKYSCCCIAKN
;
A
#
# COMPACT_ATOMS: atom_id res chain seq x y z
N MET A 1 -29.75 2.38 43.52
CA MET A 1 -28.39 2.57 44.05
C MET A 1 -27.61 1.30 43.77
N THR A 2 -26.76 1.33 42.76
CA THR A 2 -26.03 0.14 42.29
C THR A 2 -24.55 0.49 42.32
N VAL A 3 -23.81 -0.18 43.20
CA VAL A 3 -22.36 0.01 43.36
C VAL A 3 -21.68 -1.07 42.55
N THR A 4 -21.02 -0.69 41.45
CA THR A 4 -20.12 -1.57 40.70
C THR A 4 -18.67 -1.24 41.08
N SER A 5 -18.03 -2.23 41.71
CA SER A 5 -16.63 -2.21 42.14
C SER A 5 -15.71 -2.36 40.93
N ASN A 6 -14.80 -1.40 40.74
CA ASN A 6 -13.80 -1.42 39.68
C ASN A 6 -12.48 -1.95 40.24
N LYS A 7 -12.02 -3.09 39.71
CA LYS A 7 -10.79 -3.77 40.13
C LYS A 7 -9.63 -3.23 39.30
N ILE A 8 -8.76 -2.42 39.92
CA ILE A 8 -7.56 -1.85 39.30
C ILE A 8 -6.42 -2.88 39.40
N HIS A 9 -5.95 -3.35 38.26
CA HIS A 9 -4.67 -4.06 38.16
C HIS A 9 -3.54 -3.04 38.06
N SER A 10 -2.63 -3.07 39.04
CA SER A 10 -1.35 -2.36 38.97
C SER A 10 -0.41 -3.07 37.99
N VAL A 11 0.09 -2.33 37.01
CA VAL A 11 1.26 -2.71 36.22
C VAL A 11 2.32 -1.66 36.51
N GLU A 12 3.35 -2.07 37.24
CA GLU A 12 4.55 -1.28 37.50
C GLU A 12 5.49 -1.35 36.29
N GLY A 13 6.09 -0.20 35.96
CA GLY A 13 7.38 -0.13 35.28
C GLY A 13 7.36 0.22 33.79
N GLY A 14 7.70 1.47 33.47
CA GLY A 14 8.24 1.81 32.15
C GLY A 14 7.80 3.16 31.58
N ILE A 15 8.46 4.24 32.05
CA ILE A 15 8.72 5.52 31.36
C ILE A 15 7.57 6.05 30.49
N ALA A 16 6.74 6.87 31.15
CA ALA A 16 5.77 7.74 30.51
C ALA A 16 6.47 8.94 29.83
N SER A 17 6.14 9.17 28.56
CA SER A 17 6.09 10.50 27.97
C SER A 17 4.91 10.55 26.98
N ASN A 18 3.69 10.59 27.53
CA ASN A 18 2.50 10.96 26.77
C ASN A 18 2.48 12.48 26.64
N VAL A 19 2.97 13.00 25.52
CA VAL A 19 2.67 14.36 25.07
C VAL A 19 1.39 14.29 24.24
N THR A 20 0.25 14.45 24.91
CA THR A 20 -1.03 14.64 24.24
C THR A 20 -1.09 16.07 23.75
N ARG A 21 -0.66 16.32 22.51
CA ARG A 21 -0.83 17.62 21.85
C ARG A 21 -2.24 17.67 21.26
N THR A 22 -3.18 18.20 22.01
CA THR A 22 -4.45 18.71 21.45
C THR A 22 -4.14 19.97 20.65
N GLU A 23 -3.98 19.83 19.34
CA GLU A 23 -4.02 20.97 18.43
C GLU A 23 -5.48 21.38 18.24
N ASN A 24 -5.87 22.44 18.93
CA ASN A 24 -7.04 23.21 18.55
C ASN A 24 -6.73 23.86 17.20
N VAL A 25 -7.31 23.33 16.13
CA VAL A 25 -7.32 23.98 14.82
C VAL A 25 -8.34 25.11 14.91
N GLU A 26 -7.89 26.29 15.32
CA GLU A 26 -8.62 27.54 15.08
C GLU A 26 -8.64 27.77 13.57
N LEU A 27 -9.84 27.67 12.98
CA LEU A 27 -10.13 28.15 11.63
C LEU A 27 -9.95 29.68 11.65
N VAL A 28 -8.80 30.15 11.18
CA VAL A 28 -8.52 31.57 10.98
C VAL A 28 -9.21 32.00 9.68
N ASP A 29 -10.23 32.85 9.81
CA ASP A 29 -10.90 33.51 8.70
C ASP A 29 -9.89 34.30 7.83
N PRO A 30 -9.95 34.18 6.49
CA PRO A 30 -8.94 34.73 5.58
C PRO A 30 -9.05 36.26 5.31
N GLU A 31 -9.80 37.04 6.08
CA GLU A 31 -10.07 38.46 5.77
C GLU A 31 -9.84 39.44 6.93
N ALA A 32 -8.71 39.33 7.63
CA ALA A 32 -8.22 40.41 8.48
C ALA A 32 -6.83 40.87 8.02
N VAL A 33 -6.82 41.86 7.13
CA VAL A 33 -5.65 42.70 6.85
C VAL A 33 -5.35 43.48 8.13
N VAL A 34 -4.51 42.91 9.00
CA VAL A 34 -4.00 43.60 10.18
C VAL A 34 -2.95 44.62 9.70
N PRO A 35 -3.12 45.92 10.00
CA PRO A 35 -2.10 46.91 9.68
C PRO A 35 -0.82 46.59 10.46
N VAL A 36 0.28 46.45 9.71
CA VAL A 36 1.63 46.32 10.25
C VAL A 36 1.98 47.61 10.98
N HIS A 37 1.82 47.61 12.30
CA HIS A 37 2.42 48.61 13.17
C HIS A 37 3.93 48.36 13.20
N THR A 38 4.65 49.08 12.34
CA THR A 38 6.10 49.24 12.42
C THR A 38 6.44 50.00 13.71
N ASN A 39 6.58 49.26 14.81
CA ASN A 39 7.25 49.76 16.00
C ASN A 39 8.73 49.95 15.64
N GLN A 40 9.08 51.19 15.29
CA GLN A 40 10.47 51.63 15.19
C GLN A 40 11.05 51.71 16.61
N VAL A 41 11.48 50.56 17.12
CA VAL A 41 12.35 50.51 18.29
C VAL A 41 13.73 50.96 17.80
N GLY A 42 14.12 52.18 18.18
CA GLY A 42 15.45 52.72 17.92
C GLY A 42 16.49 51.88 18.65
N TYR A 43 17.16 51.00 17.90
CA TYR A 43 18.33 50.29 18.39
C TYR A 43 19.57 51.12 18.10
N ASP A 44 20.28 51.48 19.16
CA ASP A 44 21.63 52.03 19.10
C ASP A 44 22.51 51.14 18.23
N ALA A 45 23.22 51.77 17.28
CA ALA A 45 24.14 51.15 16.34
C ALA A 45 25.39 50.63 17.05
N LYS A 46 25.24 49.61 17.91
CA LYS A 46 26.34 48.76 18.36
C LYS A 46 26.50 47.66 17.34
N ALA A 47 27.69 47.56 16.75
CA ALA A 47 28.07 46.55 15.78
C ALA A 47 27.73 45.13 16.29
N VAL A 48 26.59 44.60 15.83
CA VAL A 48 26.23 43.20 16.02
C VAL A 48 27.05 42.42 15.01
N ASN A 49 28.09 41.74 15.49
CA ASN A 49 28.76 40.70 14.72
C ASN A 49 27.76 39.57 14.48
N VAL A 50 27.09 39.60 13.33
CA VAL A 50 26.32 38.48 12.82
C VAL A 50 27.34 37.40 12.46
N VAL A 51 27.63 36.53 13.43
CA VAL A 51 28.36 35.29 13.17
C VAL A 51 27.42 34.43 12.33
N VAL A 52 27.65 34.42 11.03
CA VAL A 52 27.06 33.44 10.12
C VAL A 52 27.65 32.10 10.54
N ILE A 53 26.96 31.40 11.41
CA ILE A 53 27.25 29.99 11.71
C ILE A 53 26.86 29.26 10.43
N GLU A 54 27.83 28.94 9.57
CA GLU A 54 27.63 27.92 8.55
C GLU A 54 27.05 26.70 9.28
N PRO A 55 25.89 26.18 8.87
CA PRO A 55 25.29 25.04 9.54
C PRO A 55 26.31 23.91 9.46
N ALA A 56 26.92 23.58 10.60
CA ALA A 56 27.83 22.47 10.74
C ALA A 56 27.21 21.27 10.03
N ASP A 57 27.95 20.71 9.08
CA ASP A 57 27.51 19.67 8.14
C ASP A 57 26.46 18.78 8.78
N ALA A 58 25.19 19.00 8.42
CA ALA A 58 24.10 18.23 8.98
C ALA A 58 24.44 16.76 8.77
N PRO A 59 24.46 15.92 9.83
CA PRO A 59 24.90 14.55 9.72
C PRO A 59 24.14 13.91 8.56
N GLU A 60 24.85 13.35 7.57
CA GLU A 60 24.20 12.60 6.49
C GLU A 60 23.36 11.51 7.18
N ILE A 61 22.05 11.74 7.28
CA ILE A 61 21.13 10.75 7.84
C ILE A 61 21.09 9.65 6.79
N GLY A 62 21.96 8.66 6.98
CA GLY A 62 22.02 7.49 6.14
C GLY A 62 20.63 6.87 6.02
N ARG A 63 20.29 6.45 4.80
CA ARG A 63 19.02 5.81 4.48
C ARG A 63 18.66 4.74 5.53
N GLN A 64 17.51 4.90 6.18
CA GLN A 64 17.09 4.01 7.28
C GLN A 64 16.35 2.76 6.77
N SER A 65 15.70 2.85 5.61
CA SER A 65 14.93 1.75 5.03
C SER A 65 15.80 0.78 4.22
N LYS A 66 15.62 -0.52 4.47
CA LYS A 66 16.27 -1.57 3.66
C LYS A 66 15.71 -1.58 2.22
N LEU A 67 16.53 -1.95 1.25
CA LEU A 67 16.13 -2.09 -0.16
C LEU A 67 15.29 -3.36 -0.37
N CYS A 68 14.24 -3.28 -1.19
CA CYS A 68 13.49 -4.45 -1.66
C CYS A 68 14.42 -5.32 -2.53
N CYS A 69 14.59 -6.61 -2.20
CA CYS A 69 15.47 -7.54 -2.93
C CYS A 69 16.94 -7.10 -3.08
N GLY A 70 17.43 -6.16 -2.26
CA GLY A 70 18.82 -5.69 -2.34
C GLY A 70 19.21 -4.92 -3.61
N SER A 71 18.29 -4.72 -4.56
CA SER A 71 18.59 -4.17 -5.89
C SER A 71 17.62 -3.05 -6.28
N CYS A 72 17.72 -1.92 -5.60
CA CYS A 72 17.47 -0.59 -6.20
C CYS A 72 16.10 0.11 -6.02
N CYS A 73 15.01 -0.59 -5.70
CA CYS A 73 13.70 0.08 -5.60
C CYS A 73 13.28 0.38 -4.16
N ASP A 74 12.76 1.59 -3.94
CA ASP A 74 11.96 1.93 -2.77
C ASP A 74 10.79 0.95 -2.66
N VAL A 75 10.68 0.31 -1.49
CA VAL A 75 9.70 -0.72 -1.15
C VAL A 75 8.26 -0.22 -1.38
N ARG A 76 7.98 1.08 -1.15
CA ARG A 76 6.67 1.69 -1.41
C ARG A 76 6.38 1.74 -2.90
N ARG A 77 7.33 2.22 -3.71
CA ARG A 77 7.20 2.30 -5.17
C ARG A 77 7.06 0.92 -5.78
N ALA A 78 7.86 -0.04 -5.33
CA ALA A 78 7.76 -1.43 -5.76
C ALA A 78 6.34 -1.97 -5.52
N THR A 79 5.79 -1.76 -4.31
CA THR A 79 4.41 -2.15 -3.97
C THR A 79 3.37 -1.50 -4.89
N THR A 80 3.51 -0.22 -5.22
CA THR A 80 2.61 0.46 -6.17
C THR A 80 2.72 -0.14 -7.58
N ILE A 81 3.94 -0.34 -8.08
CA ILE A 81 4.20 -0.87 -9.42
C ILE A 81 3.62 -2.28 -9.57
N VAL A 82 3.83 -3.17 -8.60
CA VAL A 82 3.29 -4.54 -8.70
C VAL A 82 1.76 -4.56 -8.69
N ASN A 83 1.11 -3.66 -7.96
CA ASN A 83 -0.36 -3.55 -8.00
C ASN A 83 -0.86 -3.03 -9.35
N ILE A 84 -0.17 -2.06 -9.96
CA ILE A 84 -0.51 -1.58 -11.31
C ILE A 84 -0.39 -2.72 -12.33
N ILE A 85 0.74 -3.45 -12.31
CA ILE A 85 0.96 -4.60 -13.19
C ILE A 85 -0.11 -5.67 -12.96
N HIS A 86 -0.47 -5.95 -11.70
CA HIS A 86 -1.51 -6.91 -11.36
C HIS A 86 -2.90 -6.50 -11.89
N ILE A 87 -3.27 -5.22 -11.77
CA ILE A 87 -4.52 -4.69 -12.31
C ILE A 87 -4.56 -4.86 -13.84
N ILE A 88 -3.46 -4.57 -14.54
CA ILE A 88 -3.38 -4.73 -16.00
C ILE A 88 -3.57 -6.19 -16.39
N PHE A 89 -2.87 -7.13 -15.73
CA PHE A 89 -3.06 -8.56 -15.99
C PHE A 89 -4.46 -9.06 -15.66
N SER A 90 -5.05 -8.57 -14.57
CA SER A 90 -6.42 -8.93 -14.18
C SER A 90 -7.46 -8.39 -15.16
N ALA A 91 -7.25 -7.18 -15.72
CA ALA A 91 -8.10 -6.63 -16.76
C ALA A 91 -8.00 -7.44 -18.07
N PHE A 92 -6.79 -7.87 -18.45
CA PHE A 92 -6.62 -8.79 -19.58
C PHE A 92 -7.27 -10.17 -19.31
N GLY A 93 -7.17 -10.67 -18.08
CA GLY A 93 -7.87 -11.86 -17.60
C GLY A 93 -9.39 -11.75 -17.71
N LEU A 94 -9.96 -10.59 -17.38
CA LEU A 94 -11.40 -10.33 -17.58
C LEU A 94 -11.78 -10.32 -19.05
N LEU A 95 -11.00 -9.65 -19.90
CA LEU A 95 -11.28 -9.59 -21.33
C LEU A 95 -11.27 -10.99 -21.96
N THR A 96 -10.26 -11.80 -21.65
CA THR A 96 -10.14 -13.17 -22.16
C THR A 96 -11.26 -14.07 -21.63
N SER A 97 -11.60 -13.97 -20.34
CA SER A 97 -12.73 -14.71 -19.74
C SER A 97 -14.07 -14.32 -20.37
N TRP A 98 -14.27 -13.03 -20.62
CA TRP A 98 -15.46 -12.50 -21.28
C TRP A 98 -15.58 -13.01 -22.72
N LEU A 99 -14.50 -12.95 -23.50
CA LEU A 99 -14.47 -13.49 -24.86
C LEU A 99 -14.74 -14.99 -24.89
N GLY A 100 -14.17 -15.75 -23.94
CA GLY A 100 -14.44 -17.18 -23.78
C GLY A 100 -15.91 -17.46 -23.47
N PHE A 101 -16.52 -16.69 -22.56
CA PHE A 101 -17.94 -16.80 -22.25
C PHE A 101 -18.82 -16.50 -23.47
N VAL A 102 -18.51 -15.42 -24.21
CA VAL A 102 -19.22 -15.08 -25.45
C VAL A 102 -19.05 -16.19 -26.49
N ALA A 103 -17.85 -16.74 -26.64
CA ALA A 103 -17.60 -17.81 -27.60
C ALA A 103 -18.41 -19.08 -27.28
N VAL A 104 -18.45 -19.50 -26.02
CA VAL A 104 -19.25 -20.64 -25.56
C VAL A 104 -20.75 -20.41 -25.83
N ASN A 105 -21.27 -19.22 -25.55
CA ASN A 105 -22.69 -18.92 -25.74
C ASN A 105 -23.07 -18.70 -27.21
N ARG A 106 -22.18 -18.11 -28.02
CA ARG A 106 -22.47 -17.76 -29.43
C ARG A 106 -22.19 -18.88 -30.41
N PHE A 107 -21.14 -19.67 -30.18
CA PHE A 107 -20.73 -20.73 -31.10
C PHE A 107 -21.27 -22.12 -30.74
N GLY A 108 -22.30 -22.18 -29.89
CA GLY A 108 -23.23 -23.31 -29.94
C GLY A 108 -22.77 -24.53 -29.17
N LEU A 109 -22.62 -24.41 -27.85
CA LEU A 109 -22.89 -25.56 -26.98
C LEU A 109 -24.39 -25.86 -26.87
N GLU A 110 -25.26 -24.89 -27.15
CA GLU A 110 -26.72 -25.07 -27.06
C GLU A 110 -27.31 -25.86 -28.23
N SER A 111 -26.64 -25.87 -29.39
CA SER A 111 -27.10 -26.58 -30.60
C SER A 111 -26.55 -27.99 -30.74
N VAL A 112 -25.64 -28.42 -29.86
CA VAL A 112 -25.05 -29.75 -29.89
C VAL A 112 -25.64 -30.56 -28.74
N GLU A 113 -26.66 -31.36 -29.04
CA GLU A 113 -27.19 -32.34 -28.08
C GLU A 113 -26.16 -33.45 -27.87
N PHE A 114 -25.34 -33.31 -26.84
CA PHE A 114 -24.49 -34.41 -26.39
C PHE A 114 -25.40 -35.49 -25.78
N THR A 115 -25.34 -36.71 -26.31
CA THR A 115 -26.09 -37.86 -25.79
C THR A 115 -25.41 -38.51 -24.59
N ASP A 116 -24.13 -38.22 -24.36
CA ASP A 116 -23.34 -38.73 -23.23
C ASP A 116 -23.44 -37.79 -22.01
N ASP A 117 -23.94 -38.30 -20.90
CA ASP A 117 -24.11 -37.55 -19.65
C ASP A 117 -22.78 -37.16 -19.00
N ASN A 118 -21.70 -37.92 -19.24
CA ASN A 118 -20.37 -37.57 -18.74
C ASN A 118 -19.87 -36.26 -19.37
N VAL A 119 -20.09 -36.11 -20.68
CA VAL A 119 -19.69 -34.90 -21.42
C VAL A 119 -20.47 -33.68 -20.93
N LYS A 120 -21.77 -33.82 -20.63
CA LYS A 120 -22.58 -32.75 -20.05
C LYS A 120 -22.05 -32.28 -18.69
N ALA A 121 -21.69 -33.23 -17.82
CA ALA A 121 -21.16 -32.91 -16.50
C ALA A 121 -19.83 -32.17 -16.57
N GLU A 122 -18.95 -32.56 -17.51
CA GLU A 122 -17.68 -31.86 -17.74
C GLU A 122 -17.89 -30.44 -18.26
N ILE A 123 -18.80 -30.24 -19.23
CA ILE A 123 -19.12 -28.92 -19.78
C ILE A 123 -19.69 -27.99 -18.69
N ALA A 124 -20.61 -28.49 -17.85
CA ALA A 124 -21.18 -27.72 -16.75
C ALA A 124 -20.12 -27.30 -15.72
N THR A 125 -19.19 -28.22 -15.41
CA THR A 125 -18.06 -27.95 -14.51
C THR A 125 -17.15 -26.87 -15.09
N PHE A 126 -16.82 -26.96 -16.38
CA PHE A 126 -16.01 -25.96 -17.08
C PHE A 126 -16.67 -24.57 -17.09
N GLY A 127 -17.99 -24.51 -17.34
CA GLY A 127 -18.75 -23.26 -17.28
C GLY A 127 -18.69 -22.59 -15.90
N THR A 128 -18.80 -23.39 -14.84
CA THR A 128 -18.69 -22.90 -13.45
C THR A 128 -17.29 -22.37 -13.15
N LEU A 129 -16.24 -23.06 -13.62
CA LEU A 129 -14.85 -22.60 -13.45
C LEU A 129 -14.60 -21.25 -14.13
N ILE A 130 -15.13 -21.01 -15.34
CA ILE A 130 -15.03 -19.72 -16.03
C ILE A 130 -15.66 -18.61 -15.19
N GLN A 131 -16.85 -18.85 -14.63
CA GLN A 131 -17.54 -17.85 -13.78
C GLN A 131 -16.76 -17.54 -12.51
N VAL A 132 -16.17 -18.54 -11.86
CA VAL A 132 -15.31 -18.35 -10.68
C VAL A 132 -14.08 -17.53 -11.04
N VAL A 133 -13.39 -17.85 -12.14
CA VAL A 133 -12.23 -17.09 -12.62
C VAL A 133 -12.61 -15.64 -12.93
N PHE A 134 -13.76 -15.41 -13.55
CA PHE A 134 -14.27 -14.06 -13.83
C PHE A 134 -14.48 -13.26 -12.54
N ALA A 135 -15.17 -13.82 -11.55
CA ALA A 135 -15.38 -13.19 -10.26
C ALA A 135 -14.06 -12.90 -9.51
N MET A 136 -13.12 -13.84 -9.54
CA MET A 136 -11.80 -13.66 -8.94
C MET A 136 -11.01 -12.51 -9.57
N ASN A 137 -11.08 -12.33 -10.90
CA ASN A 137 -10.39 -11.21 -11.56
C ASN A 137 -10.98 -9.85 -11.17
N ILE A 138 -12.30 -9.76 -10.96
CA ILE A 138 -12.94 -8.52 -10.44
C ILE A 138 -12.41 -8.20 -9.04
N LEU A 139 -12.39 -9.20 -8.15
CA LEU A 139 -11.85 -9.03 -6.80
C LEU A 139 -10.38 -8.64 -6.82
N SER A 140 -9.58 -9.25 -7.71
CA SER A 140 -8.17 -8.92 -7.90
C SER A 140 -7.95 -7.45 -8.27
N ILE A 141 -8.78 -6.88 -9.16
CA ILE A 141 -8.71 -5.45 -9.50
C ILE A 141 -9.04 -4.58 -8.27
N PHE A 142 -10.08 -4.96 -7.51
CA PHE A 142 -10.47 -4.26 -6.29
C PHE A 142 -9.34 -4.26 -5.24
N PHE A 143 -8.74 -5.42 -4.95
CA PHE A 143 -7.61 -5.53 -4.03
C PHE A 143 -6.36 -4.82 -4.56
N GLY A 144 -6.10 -4.83 -5.87
CA GLY A 144 -5.05 -4.04 -6.48
C GLY A 144 -5.22 -2.54 -6.22
N ALA A 145 -6.45 -2.02 -6.38
CA ALA A 145 -6.75 -0.62 -6.09
C ALA A 145 -6.58 -0.29 -4.60
N LEU A 146 -7.03 -1.18 -3.69
CA LEU A 146 -6.79 -1.05 -2.26
C LEU A 146 -5.29 -1.07 -1.91
N GLY A 147 -4.48 -1.86 -2.63
CA GLY A 147 -3.03 -1.92 -2.47
C GLY A 147 -2.36 -0.59 -2.82
N ILE A 148 -2.77 0.01 -3.94
CA ILE A 148 -2.30 1.35 -4.34
C ILE A 148 -2.73 2.40 -3.30
N TYR A 149 -4.00 2.38 -2.88
CA TYR A 149 -4.51 3.32 -1.87
C TYR A 149 -3.77 3.18 -0.52
N GLY A 150 -3.59 1.94 -0.05
CA GLY A 150 -2.84 1.62 1.15
C GLY A 150 -1.40 2.10 1.09
N ALA A 151 -0.76 1.98 -0.08
CA ALA A 151 0.60 2.48 -0.32
C ALA A 151 0.69 4.01 -0.43
N VAL A 152 -0.35 4.69 -0.92
CA VAL A 152 -0.39 6.14 -0.93
C VAL A 152 -0.61 6.70 0.48
N LYS A 153 -1.48 6.07 1.27
CA LYS A 153 -1.89 6.53 2.61
C LYS A 153 -1.07 5.94 3.78
N TYR A 154 -0.03 5.15 3.52
CA TYR A 154 0.78 4.47 4.54
C TYR A 154 -0.06 3.61 5.52
N ASN A 155 -1.18 3.06 5.05
CA ASN A 155 -2.07 2.26 5.89
C ASN A 155 -1.58 0.80 5.92
N LYS A 156 -1.00 0.42 7.07
CA LYS A 156 -0.39 -0.90 7.30
C LYS A 156 -1.38 -2.05 7.10
N CYS A 157 -2.62 -1.88 7.56
CA CYS A 157 -3.66 -2.91 7.48
C CYS A 157 -4.05 -3.19 6.03
N LEU A 158 -4.24 -2.16 5.21
CA LEU A 158 -4.63 -2.33 3.80
C LEU A 158 -3.54 -3.03 2.98
N VAL A 159 -2.28 -2.60 3.15
CA VAL A 159 -1.14 -3.24 2.47
C VAL A 159 -1.02 -4.72 2.87
N PHE A 160 -1.21 -5.03 4.16
CA PHE A 160 -1.15 -6.40 4.65
C PHE A 160 -2.29 -7.28 4.13
N CYS A 161 -3.53 -6.76 4.12
CA CYS A 161 -4.68 -7.47 3.56
C CYS A 161 -4.46 -7.85 2.09
N VAL A 162 -3.87 -6.95 1.31
CA VAL A 162 -3.55 -7.20 -0.10
C VAL A 162 -2.41 -8.23 -0.24
N GLY A 163 -1.41 -8.19 0.64
CA GLY A 163 -0.40 -9.24 0.74
C GLY A 163 -0.99 -10.63 0.97
N ILE A 164 -1.95 -10.75 1.90
CA ILE A 164 -2.69 -12.00 2.15
C ILE A 164 -3.48 -12.43 0.91
N TRP A 165 -4.14 -11.50 0.22
CA TRP A 165 -4.86 -11.79 -1.02
C TRP A 165 -3.95 -12.44 -2.07
N TYR A 166 -2.73 -11.92 -2.28
CA TYR A 166 -1.76 -12.53 -3.18
C TYR A 166 -1.33 -13.94 -2.75
N CYS A 167 -1.17 -14.19 -1.44
CA CYS A 167 -0.92 -15.54 -0.93
C CYS A 167 -2.08 -16.50 -1.22
N SER A 168 -3.32 -16.07 -1.00
CA SER A 168 -4.51 -16.86 -1.32
C SER A 168 -4.60 -17.17 -2.81
N LEU A 169 -4.27 -16.21 -3.68
CA LEU A 169 -4.18 -16.43 -5.12
C LEU A 169 -3.10 -17.46 -5.48
N ALA A 170 -1.91 -17.38 -4.87
CA ALA A 170 -0.84 -18.34 -5.10
C ALA A 170 -1.25 -19.76 -4.68
N ILE A 171 -1.88 -19.92 -3.52
CA ILE A 171 -2.40 -21.20 -3.04
C ILE A 171 -3.47 -21.75 -3.99
N PHE A 172 -4.42 -20.91 -4.43
CA PHE A 172 -5.44 -21.32 -5.39
C PHE A 172 -4.83 -21.84 -6.69
N ARG A 173 -3.82 -21.14 -7.24
CA ARG A 173 -3.10 -21.55 -8.45
C ARG A 173 -2.33 -22.85 -8.27
N LEU A 174 -1.77 -23.06 -7.08
CA LEU A 174 -1.10 -24.31 -6.72
C LEU A 174 -2.10 -25.48 -6.68
N VAL A 175 -3.29 -25.28 -6.12
CA VAL A 175 -4.37 -26.30 -6.08
C VAL A 175 -4.88 -26.65 -7.47
N THR A 176 -4.93 -25.68 -8.39
CA THR A 176 -5.27 -25.93 -9.80
C THR A 176 -4.12 -26.49 -10.63
N TRP A 177 -2.99 -26.86 -10.00
CA TRP A 177 -1.78 -27.40 -10.66
C TRP A 177 -1.15 -26.45 -11.70
N ASP A 178 -1.38 -25.14 -11.55
CA ASP A 178 -0.81 -24.10 -12.40
C ASP A 178 0.56 -23.66 -11.85
N PHE A 179 1.58 -24.48 -12.13
CA PHE A 179 2.94 -24.31 -11.59
C PHE A 179 3.59 -22.97 -11.96
N LEU A 180 3.30 -22.43 -13.14
CA LEU A 180 3.84 -21.13 -13.53
C LEU A 180 3.01 -19.99 -12.93
N GLY A 181 1.69 -20.19 -12.82
CA GLY A 181 0.75 -19.20 -12.32
C GLY A 181 0.85 -18.91 -10.83
N TRP A 182 1.39 -19.79 -9.98
CA TRP A 182 1.56 -19.49 -8.54
C TRP A 182 2.82 -18.68 -8.23
N ILE A 183 3.86 -18.74 -9.08
CA ILE A 183 5.14 -18.04 -8.85
C ILE A 183 4.94 -16.53 -8.91
N ILE A 184 4.20 -16.04 -9.90
CA ILE A 184 3.94 -14.60 -10.10
C ILE A 184 3.26 -13.95 -8.87
N PRO A 185 2.12 -14.43 -8.36
CA PRO A 185 1.48 -13.85 -7.18
C PRO A 185 2.34 -13.99 -5.92
N ALA A 186 3.12 -15.08 -5.78
CA ALA A 186 4.06 -15.21 -4.67
C ALA A 186 5.16 -14.12 -4.70
N LEU A 187 5.71 -13.82 -5.87
CA LEU A 187 6.65 -12.71 -6.06
C LEU A 187 5.99 -11.35 -5.80
N PHE A 188 4.73 -11.17 -6.17
CA PHE A 188 3.98 -9.92 -5.91
C PHE A 188 3.62 -9.74 -4.43
N ALA A 189 3.50 -10.82 -3.67
CA ALA A 189 3.27 -10.76 -2.23
C ALA A 189 4.50 -10.22 -1.47
N TYR A 190 5.71 -10.50 -1.95
CA TYR A 190 6.96 -10.08 -1.30
C TYR A 190 7.06 -8.57 -1.00
N PRO A 191 6.91 -7.64 -1.97
CA PRO A 191 7.01 -6.20 -1.67
C PRO A 191 5.95 -5.73 -0.68
N HIS A 192 4.77 -6.36 -0.63
CA HIS A 192 3.72 -6.03 0.33
C HIS A 192 4.15 -6.38 1.77
N PHE A 193 4.71 -7.56 1.99
CA PHE A 193 5.21 -7.95 3.32
C PHE A 193 6.44 -7.14 3.73
N ALA A 194 7.36 -6.88 2.81
CA ALA A 194 8.50 -6.01 3.05
C ALA A 194 8.03 -4.58 3.42
N TYR A 195 7.03 -4.04 2.72
CA TYR A 195 6.49 -2.73 3.02
C TYR A 195 5.75 -2.68 4.35
N PHE A 196 4.92 -3.68 4.63
CA PHE A 196 4.24 -3.82 5.91
C PHE A 196 5.23 -3.86 7.07
N HIS A 197 6.32 -4.60 6.93
CA HIS A 197 7.37 -4.69 7.93
C HIS A 197 8.03 -3.33 8.21
N GLU A 198 8.40 -2.57 7.16
CA GLU A 198 8.99 -1.23 7.31
C GLU A 198 8.00 -0.22 7.93
N LEU A 199 6.71 -0.29 7.58
CA LEU A 199 5.65 0.51 8.22
C LEU A 199 5.45 0.14 9.69
N LYS A 200 5.57 -1.13 10.05
CA LYS A 200 5.45 -1.59 11.44
C LYS A 200 6.62 -1.12 12.29
N MET A 201 7.83 -1.10 11.73
CA MET A 201 9.04 -0.60 12.41
C MET A 201 9.09 0.93 12.54
N GLY A 202 8.19 1.67 11.88
CA GLY A 202 8.19 3.14 11.91
C GLY A 202 9.35 3.77 11.15
N ARG A 203 10.06 3.00 10.30
CA ARG A 203 11.16 3.50 9.47
C ARG A 203 10.64 4.35 8.32
N ILE A 204 9.48 3.96 7.78
CA ILE A 204 8.79 4.70 6.72
C ILE A 204 7.54 5.35 7.32
N THR A 205 7.60 6.65 7.57
CA THR A 205 6.43 7.49 7.90
C THR A 205 6.17 8.50 6.80
N SER A 206 5.02 9.15 6.83
CA SER A 206 4.72 10.20 5.84
C SER A 206 5.67 11.39 5.95
N GLU A 207 6.16 11.73 7.15
CA GLU A 207 7.13 12.81 7.33
C GLU A 207 8.53 12.40 6.86
N ASN A 208 9.00 11.20 7.24
CA ASN A 208 10.35 10.74 6.91
C ASN A 208 10.53 10.47 5.41
N TYR A 209 9.46 10.11 4.71
CA TYR A 209 9.52 9.71 3.31
C TYR A 209 9.98 10.82 2.35
N ILE A 210 9.79 12.11 2.71
CA ILE A 210 10.23 13.23 1.86
C ILE A 210 11.75 13.18 1.65
N ASN A 211 12.49 12.81 2.70
CA ASN A 211 13.94 12.71 2.67
C ASN A 211 14.42 11.46 1.91
N GLU A 212 13.64 10.37 1.93
CA GLU A 212 14.01 9.11 1.25
C GLU A 212 13.72 9.10 -0.26
N LYS A 213 12.90 10.03 -0.78
CA LYS A 213 12.47 10.07 -2.20
C LYS A 213 13.64 10.16 -3.20
N TYR A 214 14.78 10.69 -2.80
CA TYR A 214 15.91 11.00 -3.68
C TYR A 214 16.95 9.87 -3.79
N SER A 215 16.81 8.79 -3.03
CA SER A 215 17.86 7.75 -2.93
C SER A 215 17.63 6.51 -3.81
N CYS A 216 16.82 6.60 -4.88
CA CYS A 216 16.76 5.51 -5.86
C CYS A 216 18.12 5.40 -6.57
N CYS A 217 18.60 4.18 -6.81
CA CYS A 217 19.95 3.88 -7.31
C CYS A 217 20.30 4.41 -8.71
N CYS A 218 19.44 5.24 -9.31
CA CYS A 218 19.65 5.86 -10.61
C CYS A 218 20.14 7.32 -10.54
N ILE A 219 20.25 7.90 -9.34
CA ILE A 219 20.97 9.17 -9.17
C ILE A 219 22.38 8.81 -8.73
N ALA A 220 23.30 8.78 -9.69
CA ALA A 220 24.73 8.70 -9.37
C ALA A 220 25.08 9.87 -8.43
N LYS A 221 25.63 9.58 -7.25
CA LYS A 221 26.34 10.59 -6.46
C LYS A 221 27.56 10.98 -7.30
N ASN A 222 27.46 12.08 -8.05
CA ASN A 222 28.60 12.77 -8.63
C ASN A 222 29.32 13.56 -7.55
#